data_AF-A0A947MZE7-F1
#
_entry.id   AF-A0A947MZE7-F1
#
_cell.length_a   1.000
_cell.length_b   1.000
_cell.length_c   1.000
_cell.angle_alpha   90.00
_cell.angle_beta   90.00
_cell.angle_gamma   90.00
#
_symmetry.space_group_name_H-M   'P 1'
#
loop_
_entity.id
_entity.type
_entity.pdbx_description
1 polymer ?
#
loop_
_entity_poly.entity_id
_entity_poly.type
_entity_poly.pdbx_seq_one_letter_code
_entity_poly.pdbx_strand_id
1 'polypeptide(L)' 'MTLDHHPLAQDFPELKDKIHTLKTSDAHFARLEREYEDLDKAIVRLETGIEHSSAADFEAKKLRRVALKDELYALLKA' A
#
# COMPACT_ATOMS: atom_id res chain seq x y z
N MET A 1 -10.07 17.46 7.37
CA MET A 1 -8.88 17.12 6.57
C MET A 1 -8.73 15.62 6.65
N THR A 2 -9.20 14.92 5.62
CA THR A 2 -9.22 13.46 5.61
C THR A 2 -7.77 12.99 5.50
N LEU A 3 -7.34 12.15 6.44
CA LEU A 3 -6.23 11.24 6.22
C LEU A 3 -6.66 10.34 5.06
N ASP A 4 -6.56 10.84 3.84
CA ASP A 4 -6.86 10.07 2.65
C ASP A 4 -5.77 9.01 2.58
N HIS A 5 -6.12 7.83 3.10
CA HIS A 5 -5.59 6.57 2.60
C HIS A 5 -5.34 6.71 1.11
N HIS A 6 -4.16 6.38 0.63
CA HIS A 6 -3.95 6.10 -0.78
C HIS A 6 -4.12 4.60 -1.01
N PRO A 7 -5.35 4.09 -1.20
CA PRO A 7 -5.51 2.74 -1.70
C PRO A 7 -4.86 2.68 -3.08
N LEU A 8 -4.28 1.53 -3.42
CA LEU A 8 -3.68 1.29 -4.74
C LEU A 8 -4.61 1.69 -5.91
N ALA A 9 -5.92 1.63 -5.68
CA ALA A 9 -6.97 2.09 -6.59
C ALA A 9 -6.95 3.59 -6.93
N GLN A 10 -6.35 4.46 -6.10
CA GLN A 10 -6.15 5.88 -6.39
C GLN A 10 -4.90 6.13 -7.24
N ASP A 11 -3.82 5.38 -7.00
CA ASP A 11 -2.61 5.43 -7.83
C ASP A 11 -2.88 4.88 -9.24
N PHE A 12 -3.77 3.89 -9.37
CA PHE A 12 -4.12 3.24 -10.64
C PHE A 12 -5.63 3.28 -10.89
N PRO A 13 -6.22 4.45 -11.21
CA PRO A 13 -7.65 4.59 -11.43
C PRO A 13 -8.15 3.75 -12.62
N GLU A 14 -7.31 3.58 -13.63
CA GLU A 14 -7.54 2.71 -14.80
C GLU A 14 -7.63 1.22 -14.47
N LEU A 15 -6.97 0.78 -13.38
CA LEU A 15 -6.98 -0.61 -12.93
C LEU A 15 -7.93 -0.85 -11.76
N LYS A 16 -8.66 0.17 -11.30
CA LYS A 16 -9.52 0.11 -10.12
C LYS A 16 -10.52 -1.04 -10.14
N ASP A 17 -11.11 -1.31 -11.30
CA ASP A 17 -12.06 -2.42 -11.49
C ASP A 17 -11.38 -3.79 -11.34
N LYS A 18 -10.17 -3.91 -11.90
CA LYS A 18 -9.32 -5.10 -11.82
C LYS A 18 -8.82 -5.34 -10.39
N ILE A 19 -8.42 -4.26 -9.69
CA ILE A 19 -8.06 -4.27 -8.27
C ILE A 19 -9.24 -4.78 -7.44
N HIS A 20 -10.45 -4.28 -7.68
CA HIS A 20 -11.64 -4.72 -6.94
C HIS A 20 -11.96 -6.20 -7.18
N THR A 21 -11.85 -6.64 -8.43
CA THR A 21 -12.04 -8.05 -8.83
C THR A 21 -10.98 -8.95 -8.20
N LEU A 22 -9.70 -8.59 -8.29
CA LEU A 22 -8.61 -9.35 -7.67
C LEU A 22 -8.72 -9.36 -6.14
N LYS A 23 -9.14 -8.26 -5.53
CA LYS A 23 -9.35 -8.21 -4.08
C LYS A 23 -10.43 -9.17 -3.58
N THR A 24 -11.43 -9.51 -4.41
CA THR A 24 -12.45 -10.50 -4.04
C THR A 24 -12.14 -11.93 -4.51
N SER A 25 -11.49 -12.09 -5.67
CA SER A 25 -11.18 -13.40 -6.24
C SER A 25 -9.83 -13.95 -5.80
N ASP A 26 -8.88 -13.08 -5.45
CA ASP A 26 -7.50 -13.43 -5.13
C ASP A 26 -7.15 -13.01 -3.70
N ALA A 27 -7.09 -14.02 -2.82
CA ALA A 27 -6.78 -13.81 -1.40
C ALA A 27 -5.35 -13.31 -1.18
N HIS A 28 -4.42 -13.56 -2.11
CA HIS A 28 -3.05 -13.10 -2.03
C HIS A 28 -2.98 -11.59 -2.29
N PHE A 29 -3.63 -11.12 -3.36
CA PHE A 29 -3.79 -9.70 -3.67
C PHE A 29 -4.47 -8.94 -2.53
N ALA A 30 -5.55 -9.49 -1.98
CA ALA A 30 -6.29 -8.88 -0.87
C ALA A 30 -5.44 -8.73 0.41
N ARG A 31 -4.45 -9.62 0.61
CA ARG A 31 -3.51 -9.54 1.74
C ARG A 31 -2.42 -8.50 1.48
N LEU A 32 -1.85 -8.48 0.27
CA LEU A 32 -0.83 -7.51 -0.13
C LEU A 32 -1.36 -6.09 -0.11
N GLU A 33 -2.58 -5.86 -0.60
CA GLU A 33 -3.20 -4.54 -0.61
C GLU A 33 -3.42 -4.03 0.81
N ARG A 34 -3.89 -4.90 1.72
CA ARG A 34 -3.99 -4.56 3.15
C ARG A 34 -2.63 -4.24 3.78
N GLU A 35 -1.59 -5.00 3.45
CA GLU A 35 -0.24 -4.74 3.96
C GLU A 35 0.32 -3.41 3.44
N TYR A 36 0.06 -3.08 2.16
CA TYR A 36 0.40 -1.80 1.57
C TYR A 36 -0.32 -0.65 2.27
N GLU A 37 -1.63 -0.77 2.49
CA GLU A 37 -2.42 0.25 3.20
C GLU A 37 -1.95 0.46 4.65
N ASP A 38 -1.65 -0.62 5.37
CA ASP A 38 -1.17 -0.51 6.75
C ASP A 38 0.20 0.16 6.83
N LEU A 39 1.08 -0.19 5.89
CA LEU A 39 2.41 0.39 5.76
C LEU A 39 2.36 1.88 5.40
N ASP A 40 1.48 2.26 4.47
CA ASP A 40 1.27 3.66 4.09
C ASP A 40 0.78 4.48 5.29
N LYS A 41 -0.19 3.96 6.07
CA LYS A 41 -0.61 4.59 7.33
C LYS A 41 0.51 4.70 8.34
N ALA A 42 1.36 3.68 8.46
CA ALA A 42 2.48 3.70 9.37
C ALA A 42 3.46 4.81 8.96
N ILE A 43 3.79 4.90 7.67
CA ILE A 43 4.64 5.98 7.11
C ILE A 43 4.02 7.35 7.38
N VAL A 44 2.73 7.55 7.12
CA VAL A 44 2.03 8.82 7.39
C VAL A 44 2.05 9.16 8.88
N ARG A 45 1.83 8.19 9.77
CA ARG A 45 1.91 8.37 11.23
C ARG A 45 3.32 8.75 11.71
N LEU A 46 4.34 8.17 11.08
CA LEU A 46 5.74 8.52 11.32
C LEU A 46 6.06 9.94 10.81
N GLU A 47 5.56 10.31 9.64
CA GLU A 47 5.75 11.66 9.06
C GLU A 47 5.00 12.74 9.84
N THR A 48 3.83 12.44 10.37
CA THR A 48 3.09 13.36 11.26
C THR A 48 3.68 13.46 12.66
N GLY A 49 4.74 12.69 12.97
CA GLY A 49 5.39 12.69 14.27
C GLY A 49 4.53 12.11 15.40
N ILE A 50 3.47 11.37 15.05
CA ILE A 50 2.64 10.64 16.02
C ILE A 50 3.44 9.48 16.63
N GLU A 51 4.35 8.90 15.84
CA GLU A 51 5.18 7.78 16.25
C GLU A 51 6.66 8.08 15.95
N HIS A 52 7.53 7.92 16.95
CA HIS A 52 8.97 8.10 16.79
C HIS A 52 9.61 6.77 16.38
N SER A 53 9.79 6.55 15.08
CA SER A 53 10.67 5.47 14.58
C SER A 53 12.07 5.97 14.28
N SER A 54 13.03 5.04 14.29
CA SER A 54 14.37 5.29 13.80
C SER A 54 14.35 5.54 12.28
N ALA A 55 15.29 6.35 11.78
CA ALA A 55 15.43 6.62 10.34
C ALA A 55 15.55 5.33 9.52
N ALA A 56 16.26 4.34 10.05
CA ALA A 56 16.39 3.01 9.44
C ALA A 56 15.05 2.28 9.28
N ASP A 57 14.16 2.42 10.26
CA ASP A 57 12.82 1.82 10.22
C ASP A 57 11.94 2.50 9.16
N PHE A 58 12.06 3.82 9.04
CA PHE A 58 11.35 4.59 8.02
C PHE A 58 11.84 4.24 6.60
N GLU A 59 13.14 4.10 6.41
CA GLU A 59 13.72 3.64 5.14
C GLU A 59 13.29 2.21 4.80
N ALA A 60 13.30 1.29 5.78
CA ALA A 60 12.82 -0.07 5.59
C ALA A 60 11.33 -0.10 5.18
N LYS A 61 10.48 0.73 5.82
CA LYS A 61 9.07 0.85 5.45
C LYS A 61 8.89 1.41 4.04
N LYS A 62 9.67 2.41 3.63
CA LYS A 62 9.65 2.91 2.24
C LYS A 62 10.04 1.82 1.23
N LEU A 63 11.10 1.07 1.51
CA LEU A 63 11.54 -0.01 0.64
C LEU A 63 10.46 -1.08 0.49
N ARG A 64 9.83 -1.44 1.61
CA ARG A 64 8.75 -2.43 1.64
C ARG A 64 7.50 -1.94 0.89
N ARG A 65 7.20 -0.64 0.94
CA ARG A 65 6.11 -0.02 0.16
C ARG A 65 6.35 -0.17 -1.33
N VAL A 66 7.58 0.05 -1.79
CA VAL A 66 7.96 -0.14 -3.20
C VAL A 66 7.83 -1.62 -3.60
N ALA A 67 8.33 -2.54 -2.77
CA ALA A 67 8.23 -3.97 -3.03
C ALA A 67 6.77 -4.45 -3.15
N LEU A 68 5.91 -4.05 -2.20
CA LEU A 68 4.48 -4.35 -2.24
C LEU A 68 3.81 -3.77 -3.48
N LYS A 69 4.17 -2.55 -3.88
CA LYS A 69 3.63 -1.93 -5.10
C LYS A 69 4.03 -2.73 -6.35
N ASP A 70 5.28 -3.18 -6.42
CA ASP A 70 5.78 -3.99 -7.55
C ASP A 70 5.05 -5.34 -7.62
N GLU A 71 4.85 -5.99 -6.47
CA GLU A 71 4.15 -7.27 -6.37
C GLU A 71 2.65 -7.13 -6.73
N LEU A 72 1.99 -6.09 -6.24
CA LEU A 72 0.62 -5.74 -6.61
C LEU A 72 0.50 -5.43 -8.11
N TYR A 73 1.48 -4.72 -8.68
CA TYR A 73 1.51 -4.41 -10.11
C TYR A 73 1.73 -5.65 -10.97
N ALA A 74 2.61 -6.56 -10.53
CA ALA A 74 2.83 -7.84 -11.19
C ALA A 74 1.54 -8.68 -11.22
N LEU A 75 0.78 -8.72 -10.12
CA LEU A 75 -0.53 -9.40 -10.06
C LEU A 75 -1.59 -8.73 -10.95
N LEU A 76 -1.56 -7.39 -11.06
CA LEU A 76 -2.48 -6.65 -11.92
C LEU A 76 -2.19 -6.86 -13.41
N LYS A 77 -0.92 -7.06 -13.77
CA LYS A 77 -0.48 -7.27 -15.15
C LYS A 77 -0.48 -8.75 -15.58
N ALA A 78 -0.59 -9.67 -14.63
CA ALA A 78 -0.75 -11.10 -14.87
C ALA A 78 -2.08 -11.44 -15.55
#